data_AF-A0A419IYU2-F1
#
_entry.id   AF-A0A419IYU2-F1
#
_cell.length_a   1.000
_cell.length_b   1.000
_cell.length_c   1.000
_cell.angle_alpha   90.00
_cell.angle_beta   90.00
_cell.angle_gamma   90.00
#
_symmetry.space_group_name_H-M   'P 1'
#
loop_
_entity.id
_entity.type
_entity.pdbx_description
1 polymer ?
#
loop_
_entity_poly.entity_id
_entity_poly.type
_entity_poly.pdbx_seq_one_letter_code
_entity_poly.pdbx_strand_id
1 'polypeptide(L)'
;MSARLIMFFISIVCLIFIVSLSRSIYSLWQRGDLVNEREVQRTQVLAENSELKGKLEVVNSTPFVEQEAREKLNLSRAGETVVVLPKDLEPVSEPQAPSESTPNWQQWWGLFF
;
A
#
# COMPACT_ATOMS: atom_id res chain seq x y z
N MET A 1 -26.65 62.72 -33.18
CA MET A 1 -26.83 61.32 -33.62
C MET A 1 -25.56 60.47 -33.45
N SER A 2 -24.36 61.01 -33.71
CA SER A 2 -23.07 60.31 -33.60
C SER A 2 -22.75 59.71 -32.21
N ALA A 3 -23.03 60.42 -31.11
CA ALA A 3 -22.72 59.93 -29.76
C ALA A 3 -23.49 58.65 -29.37
N ARG A 4 -24.74 58.49 -29.85
CA ARG A 4 -25.54 57.28 -29.63
C ARG A 4 -25.01 56.08 -30.42
N LEU A 5 -24.53 56.32 -31.65
CA LEU A 5 -23.87 55.30 -32.46
C LEU A 5 -22.52 54.87 -31.87
N ILE A 6 -21.75 55.82 -31.33
CA ILE A 6 -20.48 55.53 -30.64
C ILE A 6 -20.72 54.71 -29.37
N MET A 7 -21.71 55.06 -28.54
CA MET A 7 -22.09 54.23 -27.38
C MET A 7 -22.53 52.83 -27.79
N PHE A 8 -23.29 52.70 -28.87
CA PHE A 8 -23.75 51.39 -29.36
C PHE A 8 -22.57 50.53 -29.83
N PHE A 9 -21.63 51.13 -30.55
CA PHE A 9 -20.39 50.46 -30.97
C PHE A 9 -19.54 50.01 -29.77
N ILE A 10 -19.36 50.88 -28.77
CA ILE A 10 -18.63 50.54 -27.53
C ILE A 10 -19.33 49.39 -26.78
N SER A 11 -20.66 49.41 -26.69
CA SER A 11 -21.44 48.33 -26.08
C SER A 11 -21.23 46.98 -26.77
N ILE A 12 -21.20 46.98 -28.11
CA ILE A 12 -20.92 45.76 -28.90
C ILE A 12 -19.50 45.26 -28.65
N VAL A 13 -18.50 46.15 -28.62
CA VAL A 13 -17.11 45.78 -28.33
C VAL A 13 -16.99 45.19 -26.93
N CYS A 14 -17.61 45.81 -25.92
CA CYS A 14 -17.66 45.27 -24.56
C CYS A 14 -18.32 43.88 -24.51
N LEU A 15 -19.41 43.67 -25.23
CA LEU A 15 -20.08 42.37 -25.29
C LEU A 15 -19.16 41.29 -25.89
N ILE A 16 -18.43 41.62 -26.97
CA ILE A 16 -17.47 40.71 -27.60
C ILE A 16 -16.34 40.36 -26.63
N PHE A 17 -15.82 41.34 -25.89
CA PHE A 17 -14.80 41.13 -24.86
C PHE A 17 -15.32 40.23 -23.73
N ILE A 18 -16.53 40.46 -23.23
CA ILE A 18 -17.13 39.61 -22.18
C ILE A 18 -17.18 38.15 -22.65
N VAL A 19 -17.67 37.91 -23.86
CA VAL A 19 -17.77 36.55 -24.41
C VAL A 19 -16.39 35.90 -24.61
N SER A 20 -15.39 36.66 -25.07
CA SER A 20 -14.04 36.12 -25.27
C SER A 20 -13.35 35.79 -23.96
N LEU A 21 -13.46 36.66 -22.94
CA LEU A 21 -12.93 36.41 -21.60
C LEU A 21 -13.61 35.21 -20.94
N SER A 22 -14.94 35.11 -21.03
CA SER A 22 -15.67 33.96 -20.48
C SER A 22 -15.25 32.64 -21.12
N ARG A 23 -15.07 32.60 -22.45
CA ARG A 23 -14.55 31.40 -23.14
C ARG A 23 -13.12 31.06 -22.71
N SER A 24 -12.27 32.07 -22.55
CA SER A 24 -10.89 31.87 -22.12
C SER A 24 -10.82 31.29 -20.71
N ILE A 25 -11.61 31.82 -19.77
CA ILE A 25 -11.67 31.33 -18.39
C ILE A 25 -12.15 29.88 -18.33
N TYR A 26 -13.18 29.53 -19.11
CA TYR A 26 -13.73 28.18 -19.15
C TYR A 26 -12.73 27.17 -19.75
N SER A 27 -12.01 27.58 -20.79
CA SER A 27 -10.96 26.76 -21.40
C SER A 27 -9.76 26.53 -20.49
N LEU A 28 -9.47 27.47 -19.59
CA LEU A 28 -8.39 27.33 -18.60
C LEU A 28 -8.76 26.32 -17.52
N TRP A 29 -10.00 26.39 -17.03
CA TRP A 29 -10.55 25.42 -16.06
C TRP A 29 -10.54 24.00 -16.61
N GLN A 30 -11.05 23.80 -17.83
CA GLN A 30 -11.10 22.48 -18.45
C GLN A 30 -9.70 21.88 -18.70
N ARG A 31 -8.69 22.73 -18.95
CA ARG A 31 -7.29 22.30 -19.09
C ARG A 31 -6.66 21.98 -17.74
N GLY A 32 -7.00 22.70 -16.68
CA GLY A 32 -6.54 22.44 -15.32
C GLY A 32 -6.98 21.07 -14.81
N ASP A 33 -8.27 20.74 -14.99
CA ASP A 33 -8.81 19.45 -14.57
C ASP A 33 -8.17 18.26 -15.31
N LEU A 34 -7.96 18.42 -16.62
CA LEU A 34 -7.29 17.42 -17.46
C LEU A 34 -5.81 17.21 -17.14
N VAL A 35 -5.12 18.21 -16.57
CA VAL A 35 -3.73 18.06 -16.12
C VAL A 35 -3.71 17.38 -14.76
N ASN A 36 -4.58 17.81 -13.84
CA ASN A 36 -4.67 17.21 -12.51
C ASN A 36 -5.07 15.73 -12.58
N GLU A 37 -6.04 15.37 -13.41
CA GLU A 37 -6.46 13.98 -13.61
C GLU A 37 -5.32 13.11 -14.16
N ARG A 38 -4.51 13.63 -15.09
CA ARG A 38 -3.35 12.90 -15.62
C ARG A 38 -2.21 12.78 -14.61
N GLU A 39 -1.99 13.79 -13.78
CA GLU A 39 -1.00 13.70 -12.69
C GLU A 39 -1.43 12.70 -11.61
N VAL A 40 -2.71 12.68 -11.24
CA VAL A 40 -3.27 11.69 -10.31
C VAL A 40 -3.15 10.27 -10.88
N GLN A 41 -3.48 10.05 -12.15
CA GLN A 41 -3.30 8.74 -12.78
C GLN A 41 -1.83 8.32 -12.82
N ARG A 42 -0.92 9.25 -13.15
CA ARG A 42 0.53 8.96 -13.17
C ARG A 42 1.05 8.56 -11.79
N THR A 43 0.65 9.26 -10.74
CA THR A 43 1.07 8.96 -9.36
C THR A 43 0.51 7.62 -8.87
N GLN A 44 -0.75 7.31 -9.20
CA GLN A 44 -1.36 6.00 -8.87
C GLN A 44 -0.61 4.84 -9.54
N VAL A 45 -0.34 4.94 -10.85
CA VAL A 45 0.36 3.88 -11.59
C VAL A 45 1.80 3.69 -11.08
N LEU A 46 2.49 4.76 -10.71
CA LEU A 46 3.83 4.67 -10.11
C LEU A 46 3.80 4.00 -8.73
N ALA A 47 2.83 4.35 -7.89
CA ALA A 47 2.64 3.73 -6.58
C ALA A 47 2.35 2.24 -6.73
N GLU A 48 1.41 1.86 -7.60
CA GLU A 48 1.06 0.47 -7.89
C GLU A 48 2.26 -0.31 -8.42
N ASN A 49 3.04 0.27 -9.33
CA ASN A 49 4.25 -0.37 -9.85
C ASN A 49 5.29 -0.63 -8.74
N SER A 50 5.47 0.33 -7.81
CA SER A 50 6.39 0.17 -6.68
C SER A 50 5.94 -0.91 -5.70
N GLU A 51 4.64 -0.98 -5.41
CA GLU A 51 4.06 -2.01 -4.55
C GLU A 51 4.21 -3.40 -5.17
N LEU A 52 3.88 -3.53 -6.46
CA LEU A 52 4.01 -4.80 -7.18
C LEU A 52 5.47 -5.27 -7.25
N LYS A 53 6.43 -4.37 -7.43
CA LYS A 53 7.86 -4.71 -7.36
C LYS A 53 8.27 -5.21 -5.98
N GLY A 54 7.83 -4.54 -4.92
CA GLY A 54 8.10 -5.00 -3.55
C GLY A 54 7.53 -6.39 -3.28
N LYS A 55 6.28 -6.66 -3.71
CA LYS A 55 5.68 -8.00 -3.61
C LYS A 55 6.45 -9.05 -4.40
N LEU A 56 6.92 -8.70 -5.60
CA LEU A 56 7.67 -9.60 -6.46
C LEU A 56 9.01 -9.98 -5.84
N GLU A 57 9.72 -9.03 -5.21
CA GLU A 57 10.95 -9.30 -4.46
C GLU A 57 10.70 -10.25 -3.27
N VAL A 58 9.61 -10.05 -2.53
CA VAL A 58 9.24 -10.92 -1.41
C VAL A 58 8.91 -12.33 -1.89
N VAL A 59 8.11 -12.48 -2.94
CA VAL A 59 7.71 -13.79 -3.48
C VAL A 59 8.90 -14.54 -4.09
N ASN A 60 9.83 -13.82 -4.73
CA ASN A 60 11.05 -14.43 -5.28
C ASN A 60 12.12 -14.73 -4.22
N SER A 61 11.91 -14.29 -2.97
CA SER A 61 12.87 -14.58 -1.92
C SER A 61 12.88 -16.07 -1.58
N THR A 62 14.08 -16.65 -1.44
CA THR A 62 14.29 -18.03 -0.99
C THR A 62 13.46 -18.44 0.24
N PRO A 63 13.35 -17.61 1.32
CA PRO A 63 12.55 -17.99 2.48
C PRO A 63 11.05 -18.09 2.18
N PHE A 64 10.50 -17.25 1.29
CA PHE A 64 9.09 -17.36 0.90
C PHE A 64 8.82 -18.64 0.10
N VAL A 65 9.70 -18.97 -0.85
CA VAL A 65 9.61 -20.20 -1.64
C VAL A 65 9.71 -21.44 -0.74
N GLU A 66 10.60 -21.42 0.25
CA GLU A 66 10.74 -22.49 1.22
C GLU A 66 9.52 -22.62 2.13
N GLN A 67 8.96 -21.50 2.60
CA GLN A 67 7.75 -21.50 3.41
C GLN A 67 6.56 -22.07 2.64
N GLU A 68 6.37 -21.64 1.39
CA GLU A 68 5.34 -22.18 0.50
C GLU A 68 5.56 -23.68 0.20
N ALA A 69 6.80 -24.13 0.00
CA ALA A 69 7.11 -25.54 -0.19
C ALA A 69 6.82 -26.39 1.07
N ARG A 70 7.12 -25.85 2.26
CA ARG A 70 6.81 -26.51 3.54
C ARG A 70 5.31 -26.57 3.80
N GLU A 71 4.61 -25.45 3.65
CA GLU A 71 3.19 -25.32 3.99
C GLU A 71 2.26 -26.00 2.97
N LYS A 72 2.49 -25.80 1.66
CA LYS A 72 1.60 -26.33 0.62
C LYS A 72 1.99 -27.71 0.13
N LEU A 73 3.28 -28.00 0.08
CA LEU A 73 3.79 -29.25 -0.53
C LEU A 73 4.30 -30.24 0.51
N ASN A 74 4.31 -29.89 1.80
CA ASN A 74 4.92 -30.68 2.88
C ASN A 74 6.35 -31.13 2.55
N LEU A 75 7.07 -30.34 1.74
CA LEU A 75 8.44 -30.62 1.36
C LEU A 75 9.38 -30.14 2.46
N SER A 76 10.30 -31.00 2.87
CA SER A 76 11.38 -30.70 3.79
C SER A 76 12.73 -30.85 3.11
N ARG A 77 13.79 -30.23 3.67
CA ARG A 77 15.14 -30.40 3.14
C ARG A 77 15.66 -31.81 3.46
N ALA A 78 16.64 -32.27 2.69
CA ALA A 78 17.32 -33.54 2.95
C ALA A 78 17.95 -33.53 4.37
N GLY A 79 17.44 -34.39 5.26
CA GLY A 79 17.85 -34.47 6.67
C GLY A 79 16.84 -33.90 7.67
N GLU A 80 15.74 -33.29 7.23
CA GLU A 80 14.65 -32.82 8.10
C GLU A 80 13.53 -33.87 8.22
N THR A 81 13.11 -34.18 9.44
CA THR A 81 11.98 -35.10 9.72
C THR A 81 10.66 -34.32 9.78
N VAL A 82 9.73 -34.61 8.87
CA VAL A 82 8.36 -34.06 8.90
C VAL A 82 7.54 -34.80 9.96
N VAL A 83 7.09 -34.09 11.00
CA VAL A 83 6.22 -34.64 12.04
C VAL A 83 4.80 -34.13 11.81
N VAL A 84 3.87 -35.04 11.54
CA VAL A 84 2.44 -34.72 11.39
C VAL A 84 1.74 -34.96 12.72
N LEU A 85 1.32 -33.88 13.39
CA LEU A 85 0.59 -33.99 14.65
C LEU A 85 -0.92 -34.22 14.37
N PRO A 86 -1.55 -35.22 15.00
CA PRO A 86 -3.01 -35.34 14.97
C PRO A 86 -3.65 -34.11 15.64
N LYS A 87 -4.75 -33.61 15.06
CA LYS A 87 -5.45 -32.41 15.55
C LYS A 87 -6.07 -32.57 16.93
N ASP A 88 -6.26 -33.81 17.38
CA ASP A 88 -6.91 -34.16 18.64
C ASP A 88 -5.94 -34.35 19.80
N LEU A 89 -4.72 -33.81 19.67
CA LEU A 89 -3.82 -33.70 20.82
C LEU A 89 -4.37 -32.60 21.74
N GLU A 90 -5.19 -33.01 22.71
CA GLU A 90 -5.34 -32.19 23.91
C GLU A 90 -3.93 -31.89 24.44
N PRO A 91 -3.62 -30.63 24.79
CA PRO A 91 -2.35 -30.32 25.40
C PRO A 91 -2.27 -31.18 26.66
N VAL A 92 -1.40 -32.19 26.63
CA VAL A 92 -1.00 -32.92 27.82
C VAL A 92 -0.42 -31.83 28.70
N SER A 93 -1.23 -31.37 29.66
CA SER A 93 -0.76 -30.52 30.72
C SER A 93 0.32 -31.36 31.40
N GLU A 94 1.58 -31.08 31.09
CA GLU A 94 2.67 -31.53 31.93
C GLU A 94 2.26 -31.16 33.37
N PRO A 95 2.36 -32.08 34.34
CA PRO A 95 2.08 -31.73 35.71
C PRO A 95 2.93 -30.50 36.03
N GLN A 96 2.27 -29.35 36.25
CA GLN A 96 2.95 -28.12 36.63
C GLN A 96 3.81 -28.48 37.82
N ALA A 97 5.12 -28.58 37.61
CA ALA A 97 6.05 -28.60 38.71
C ALA A 97 5.72 -27.38 39.57
N PRO A 98 5.65 -27.51 40.90
CA PRO A 98 5.40 -26.39 41.78
C PRO A 98 6.30 -25.24 41.32
N SER A 99 5.72 -24.10 40.96
CA SER A 99 6.50 -22.94 40.55
C SER A 99 7.28 -22.47 41.77
N GLU A 100 8.47 -23.04 41.97
CA GLU A 100 9.42 -22.46 42.91
C GLU A 100 9.67 -21.04 42.42
N SER A 101 9.40 -20.07 43.28
CA SER A 101 9.52 -18.63 43.01
C SER A 101 10.99 -18.18 42.89
N THR A 102 11.89 -19.09 42.55
CA THR A 102 13.30 -18.82 42.34
C THR A 102 13.48 -18.06 41.03
N PRO A 103 14.06 -16.86 41.07
CA PRO A 103 14.42 -16.13 39.87
C PRO A 103 15.34 -16.96 38.95
N ASN A 104 15.18 -16.78 37.63
CA ASN A 104 15.92 -17.53 36.61
C ASN A 104 17.44 -17.58 36.85
N TRP A 105 18.05 -16.49 37.33
CA TRP A 105 19.50 -16.42 37.58
C TRP A 105 19.96 -17.42 38.65
N GLN A 106 19.10 -17.72 39.62
CA GLN A 106 19.39 -18.59 40.76
C GLN A 106 19.34 -20.06 40.33
N GLN A 107 18.42 -20.37 39.40
CA GLN A 107 18.34 -21.68 38.75
C GLN A 107 19.61 -21.96 37.92
N TRP A 108 20.08 -20.98 37.14
CA TRP A 108 21.32 -21.11 36.37
C TRP A 108 22.54 -21.30 37.26
N TRP A 109 22.60 -20.61 38.41
CA TRP A 109 23.72 -20.77 39.34
C TRP A 109 23.83 -22.20 39.87
N GLY A 110 22.73 -22.81 40.32
CA GLY A 110 22.74 -24.18 40.84
C GLY A 110 23.00 -25.27 39.80
N LEU A 111 22.85 -24.97 38.50
CA LEU A 111 23.22 -25.91 37.44
C LEU A 111 24.72 -25.88 37.12
N PHE A 112 25.40 -24.77 37.37
CA PHE A 112 26.77 -24.55 36.92
C PHE A 112 27.82 -24.44 38.05
N PHE A 113 27.39 -24.33 39.31
CA PHE A 113 28.27 -24.22 40.49
C PHE A 113 27.76 -25.10 41.63
#